data_AF-A0A2E8CMW3-F1
#
_entry.id   AF-A0A2E8CMW3-F1
#
_cell.length_a   1.000
_cell.length_b   1.000
_cell.length_c   1.000
_cell.angle_alpha   90.00
_cell.angle_beta   90.00
_cell.angle_gamma   90.00
#
_symmetry.space_group_name_H-M   'P 1'
#
loop_
_entity.id
_entity.type
_entity.pdbx_description
1 polymer ?
#
loop_
_entity_poly.entity_id
_entity_poly.type
_entity_poly.pdbx_seq_one_letter_code
_entity_poly.pdbx_strand_id
1 'polypeptide(L)' 'MIVSLDFETFSECDIKASGAFSYADHPSTEVLCLAWAVNDDPPELWTPGMPAPTELFHLIERGAEVWAWNSFFE' A
#
# COMPACT_ATOMS: atom_id res chain seq x y z
N MET A 1 -4.71 -5.02 16.73
CA MET A 1 -5.15 -5.60 15.45
C MET A 1 -4.07 -5.25 14.45
N ILE A 2 -3.59 -6.24 13.71
CA ILE A 2 -2.51 -6.03 12.72
C ILE A 2 -3.14 -6.03 11.34
N VAL A 3 -2.76 -5.05 10.52
CA VAL A 3 -3.07 -5.00 9.09
C VAL A 3 -1.76 -5.15 8.36
N SER A 4 -1.58 -6.29 7.70
CA SER A 4 -0.47 -6.47 6.76
C SER A 4 -0.91 -5.96 5.40
N LEU A 5 -0.17 -5.05 4.78
CA LEU A 5 -0.48 -4.53 3.45
C LEU A 5 0.72 -4.53 2.52
N ASP A 6 0.42 -4.52 1.22
CA ASP A 6 1.40 -4.55 0.15
C ASP A 6 0.85 -3.78 -1.06
N PHE A 7 1.68 -2.91 -1.64
CA PHE A 7 1.35 -2.12 -2.83
C PHE A 7 2.15 -2.60 -4.02
N GLU A 8 1.48 -2.75 -5.16
CA GLU A 8 2.15 -2.82 -6.46
C GLU A 8 2.02 -1.47 -7.15
N THR A 9 3.11 -0.96 -7.68
CA THR A 9 3.17 0.38 -8.27
C THR A 9 3.88 0.39 -9.61
N PHE A 10 3.60 1.42 -10.41
CA PHE A 10 4.38 1.77 -11.58
C PHE A 10 4.94 3.19 -11.40
N SER A 11 6.18 3.42 -11.87
CA SER A 11 6.77 4.75 -11.95
C SER A 11 7.80 4.80 -13.08
N GLU A 12 7.95 5.98 -13.70
CA GLU A 12 9.08 6.29 -14.59
C GLU A 12 10.39 6.48 -13.81
N CYS A 13 10.31 6.64 -12.48
CA CYS A 13 11.48 6.76 -11.61
C CYS A 13 12.17 5.39 -11.44
N ASP A 14 13.49 5.32 -11.63
CA ASP A 14 14.26 4.11 -11.31
C ASP A 14 14.54 4.03 -9.81
N ILE A 15 13.81 3.15 -9.11
CA ILE A 15 13.94 2.93 -7.66
C ILE A 15 15.37 2.56 -7.23
N LYS A 16 16.14 1.89 -8.08
CA LYS A 16 17.51 1.48 -7.74
C LYS A 16 18.48 2.66 -7.73
N ALA A 17 18.15 3.71 -8.48
CA ALA A 17 18.97 4.91 -8.57
C ALA A 17 18.51 6.00 -7.58
N SER A 18 17.20 6.16 -7.37
CA SER A 18 16.63 7.25 -6.57
C SER A 18 16.29 6.86 -5.12
N GLY A 19 16.13 5.56 -4.84
CA GLY A 19 15.69 5.06 -3.56
C GLY A 19 14.16 5.09 -3.38
N ALA A 20 13.68 4.33 -2.40
CA ALA A 20 12.25 4.08 -2.16
C ALA A 20 11.40 5.35 -2.00
N PHE A 21 11.87 6.31 -1.17
CA PHE A 21 11.11 7.53 -0.89
C PHE A 21 10.93 8.40 -2.14
N SER A 22 12.01 8.66 -2.89
CA SER A 22 11.93 9.47 -4.11
C SER A 22 11.18 8.76 -5.24
N TYR A 23 11.22 7.42 -5.27
CA TYR A 23 10.36 6.64 -6.15
C TYR A 23 8.89 6.82 -5.78
N ALA A 24 8.52 6.66 -4.50
CA ALA A 24 7.14 6.77 -4.04
C ALA A 24 6.54 8.18 -4.24
N ASP A 25 7.33 9.24 -4.01
CA ASP A 25 6.91 10.64 -4.16
C ASP A 25 6.93 11.14 -5.63
N HIS A 26 7.47 10.35 -6.56
CA HIS A 26 7.60 10.80 -7.95
C HIS A 26 6.22 11.05 -8.61
N PRO A 27 6.02 12.14 -9.38
CA PRO A 27 4.70 12.47 -9.95
C PRO A 27 4.11 11.43 -10.91
N SER A 28 4.94 10.54 -11.46
CA SER A 28 4.49 9.44 -12.33
C SER A 28 4.12 8.18 -11.54
N THR A 29 4.34 8.15 -10.22
CA THR A 29 4.12 6.95 -9.43
C THR A 29 2.63 6.75 -9.24
N GLU A 30 2.15 5.59 -9.69
CA GLU A 30 0.76 5.19 -9.58
C GLU A 30 0.65 3.84 -8.87
N VAL A 31 -0.41 3.71 -8.06
CA VAL A 31 -0.76 2.44 -7.41
C VAL A 31 -1.54 1.58 -8.40
N LEU A 32 -0.99 0.41 -8.72
CA LEU A 32 -1.61 -0.60 -9.60
C LEU A 32 -2.56 -1.51 -8.81
N CYS A 33 -2.18 -1.88 -7.58
CA CYS A 33 -3.06 -2.55 -6.64
C CYS A 33 -2.60 -2.38 -5.18
N LEU A 34 -3.51 -2.66 -4.27
CA LEU A 34 -3.27 -2.75 -2.83
C LEU A 34 -3.87 -4.06 -2.33
N ALA A 35 -3.06 -4.92 -1.73
CA ALA A 35 -3.53 -6.09 -1.01
C ALA A 35 -3.40 -5.86 0.50
N TRP A 36 -4.36 -6.33 1.28
CA TRP A 36 -4.26 -6.29 2.75
C TRP A 36 -4.89 -7.52 3.39
N ALA A 37 -4.38 -7.90 4.56
CA ALA A 37 -4.95 -8.92 5.43
C ALA A 37 -5.11 -8.38 6.84
N VAL A 38 -6.24 -8.69 7.49
CA VAL A 38 -6.51 -8.33 8.89
C VAL A 38 -6.16 -9.52 9.77
N ASN A 39 -5.12 -9.39 10.60
CA ASN A 39 -4.53 -10.48 11.36
C ASN A 39 -4.15 -11.65 10.42
N ASP A 40 -4.76 -12.83 10.60
CA ASP A 40 -4.52 -14.04 9.81
C ASP A 40 -5.65 -14.35 8.79
N ASP A 41 -6.55 -13.38 8.55
CA ASP A 41 -7.62 -13.54 7.57
C ASP A 41 -7.08 -13.56 6.13
N PRO A 42 -7.81 -14.17 5.16
CA PRO A 42 -7.42 -14.13 3.75
C PRO A 42 -7.27 -12.69 3.25
N PRO A 43 -6.29 -12.42 2.36
CA PRO A 43 -6.07 -11.08 1.86
C PRO A 43 -7.21 -10.63 0.94
N GLU A 44 -7.57 -9.36 1.07
CA GLU A 44 -8.42 -8.63 0.15
C GLU A 44 -7.55 -7.86 -0.86
N LEU A 45 -8.12 -7.58 -2.04
CA LEU A 45 -7.43 -6.89 -3.13
C LEU A 45 -8.26 -5.70 -3.60
N TRP A 46 -7.61 -4.55 -3.70
CA TRP A 46 -8.13 -3.36 -4.36
C TRP A 46 -7.32 -3.05 -5.61
N THR A 47 -7.99 -2.66 -6.69
CA THR A 47 -7.39 -2.16 -7.93
C THR A 47 -8.08 -0.86 -8.39
N PRO A 48 -7.41 -0.01 -9.18
CA PRO A 48 -8.03 1.16 -9.78
C PRO A 48 -9.32 0.80 -10.53
N GLY A 49 -10.41 1.50 -10.21
CA GLY A 49 -11.75 1.24 -10.72
C GLY A 49 -12.67 0.52 -9.73
N MET A 50 -12.13 -0.05 -8.65
CA MET A 50 -12.92 -0.51 -7.51
C MET A 50 -13.27 0.66 -6.59
N PRO A 51 -14.40 0.57 -5.84
CA PRO A 51 -14.68 1.50 -4.75
C PRO A 51 -13.51 1.56 -3.76
N ALA A 52 -13.32 2.71 -3.11
CA ALA A 52 -12.31 2.86 -2.08
C ALA A 52 -12.46 1.78 -0.99
N PRO A 53 -11.35 1.22 -0.46
CA PRO A 53 -11.39 0.21 0.60
C PRO A 53 -11.69 0.87 1.95
N THR A 54 -12.90 1.41 2.11
CA THR A 54 -13.28 2.26 3.25
C THR A 54 -13.10 1.57 4.60
N GLU A 55 -13.36 0.26 4.70
CA GLU A 55 -13.19 -0.45 5.96
C GLU A 55 -11.70 -0.55 6.37
N LEU A 56 -10.80 -0.76 5.42
CA LEU A 56 -9.35 -0.70 5.68
C LEU A 56 -8.96 0.66 6.28
N PHE A 57 -9.45 1.75 5.71
CA PHE A 57 -9.18 3.10 6.21
C PHE A 57 -9.71 3.30 7.63
N HIS A 58 -10.95 2.86 7.92
CA HIS A 58 -11.51 2.93 9.27
C HIS A 58 -10.73 2.08 10.28
N LEU A 59 -10.18 0.93 9.88
CA LEU A 59 -9.33 0.12 10.76
C LEU A 59 -8.05 0.88 11.13
N ILE A 60 -7.39 1.50 10.14
CA ILE A 60 -6.19 2.31 10.35
C ILE A 60 -6.49 3.52 11.22
N GLU A 61 -7.56 4.27 10.94
CA GLU A 61 -8.00 5.43 11.73
C GLU A 61 -8.33 5.08 13.19
N ARG A 62 -8.84 3.86 13.44
CA ARG A 62 -9.10 3.34 14.80
C ARG A 62 -7.83 2.84 15.51
N GLY A 63 -6.65 2.95 14.89
CA GLY A 63 -5.37 2.60 15.48
C GLY A 63 -4.93 1.15 15.24
N ALA A 64 -5.33 0.55 14.11
CA ALA A 64 -4.70 -0.70 13.68
C ALA A 64 -3.19 -0.49 13.44
N GLU A 65 -2.39 -1.47 13.85
CA GLU A 65 -0.95 -1.48 13.56
C GLU A 65 -0.74 -1.95 12.12
N VAL A 66 -0.04 -1.16 11.32
CA VAL A 66 0.19 -1.45 9.90
C VAL A 66 1.57 -2.06 9.73
N TRP A 67 1.61 -3.25 9.14
CA TRP A 67 2.83 -3.95 8.77
C TRP A 67 2.98 -3.95 7.25
N ALA A 68 4.15 -3.52 6.77
CA ALA A 68 4.49 -3.48 5.35
C ALA A 68 5.96 -3.86 5.17
N TRP A 69 6.30 -4.42 4.00
CA TRP A 69 7.66 -4.84 3.72
C TRP A 69 8.46 -3.76 2.98
N ASN A 70 9.26 -3.00 3.73
CA ASN A 70 9.98 -1.79 3.30
C ASN A 70 9.16 -0.49 3.41
N SER A 71 8.38 -0.34 4.50
CA SER A 71 7.39 0.72 4.81
C SER A 71 7.78 2.19 4.59
N PHE A 72 8.97 2.51 4.12
CA PHE A 72 9.31 3.81 3.54
C PHE A 72 8.88 3.95 2.07
N PHE A 73 8.56 2.83 1.40
CA PHE A 73 7.99 2.78 0.06
C PHE A 73 6.45 2.81 0.11
N GLU A 74 5.86 1.99 0.98
CA GLU A 74 4.40 1.86 1.22
C GLU A 74 3.81 2.97 2.07
#